data_AF-A0A386H4M6-F1
#
_entry.id   AF-A0A386H4M6-F1
#
_cell.length_a   1.000
_cell.length_b   1.000
_cell.length_c   1.000
_cell.angle_alpha   90.00
_cell.angle_beta   90.00
_cell.angle_gamma   90.00
#
_symmetry.space_group_name_H-M   'P 1'
#
loop_
_entity.id
_entity.type
_entity.pdbx_description
1 polymer ?
#
loop_
_entity_poly.entity_id
_entity_poly.type
_entity_poly.pdbx_seq_one_letter_code
_entity_poly.pdbx_strand_id
1 'polypeptide(L)'
;MLDFKQFVEDIIDKRGINENDSLELKDEILSHLSLLKDEYLEKSYNEEEAIKLSIKNFGNSNLIGNNLKSNLPSKNKYYKFNFKNMIKLICNMILLYLILVFFFACIISKNINSKYFSIVIPFILTIFSFLYINIKINNTKSAIKSIIICNISSFIIIKLLSTFILFIAVVLFGSPFNRSLLWSLFSYLIIHIFISFMPFVTFTISSIIFTKLSNKIIFSKIRNIYETKLTSVLFFFLSIVLLISFYMLPNSNLILKGILMNLTNSKIIQFHKNILYLVVNENILIPNIGLIFLLFLLIKLFMLIYKKGIKSIF
;
A
#
# COMPACT_ATOMS: atom_id res chain seq x y z
N MET A 1 -4.65 -22.51 -27.32
CA MET A 1 -3.87 -23.66 -26.84
C MET A 1 -3.01 -23.18 -25.71
N LEU A 2 -2.95 -23.88 -24.58
CA LEU A 2 -2.05 -23.52 -23.48
C LEU A 2 -0.63 -23.91 -23.90
N ASP A 3 0.21 -22.91 -24.09
CA ASP A 3 1.65 -23.11 -24.30
C ASP A 3 2.36 -23.27 -22.94
N PHE A 4 3.54 -23.88 -22.89
CA PHE A 4 4.29 -24.09 -21.64
C PHE A 4 4.49 -22.78 -20.88
N LYS A 5 4.79 -21.69 -21.59
CA LYS A 5 4.94 -20.35 -21.00
C LYS A 5 3.67 -19.91 -20.26
N GLN A 6 2.51 -20.10 -20.88
CA GLN A 6 1.23 -19.69 -20.29
C GLN A 6 0.88 -20.56 -19.07
N PHE A 7 1.16 -21.86 -19.12
CA PHE A 7 0.96 -22.77 -17.98
C PHE A 7 1.88 -22.43 -16.81
N VAL A 8 3.16 -22.15 -17.08
CA VAL A 8 4.16 -21.74 -16.07
C VAL A 8 3.79 -20.39 -15.46
N GLU A 9 3.33 -19.44 -16.27
CA GLU A 9 2.80 -18.17 -15.76
C GLU A 9 1.58 -18.37 -14.86
N ASP A 10 0.68 -19.28 -15.20
CA ASP A 10 -0.45 -19.62 -14.33
C ASP A 10 -0.02 -20.34 -13.04
N ILE A 11 1.14 -21.00 -13.03
CA ILE A 11 1.73 -21.54 -11.81
C ILE A 11 2.32 -20.42 -10.91
N ILE A 12 2.98 -19.43 -11.52
CA ILE A 12 3.92 -18.54 -10.81
C ILE A 12 3.37 -17.13 -10.60
N ASP A 13 2.77 -16.51 -11.62
CA ASP A 13 2.52 -15.07 -11.74
C ASP A 13 1.49 -14.51 -10.74
N LYS A 14 0.82 -15.39 -10.00
CA LYS A 14 -0.42 -15.03 -9.27
C LYS A 14 -0.43 -15.41 -7.79
N ARG A 15 0.68 -15.94 -7.26
CA ARG A 15 0.73 -16.56 -5.91
C ARG A 15 1.69 -15.89 -4.90
N GLY A 16 2.30 -14.77 -5.27
CA GLY A 16 3.09 -13.93 -4.36
C GLY A 16 4.41 -14.59 -3.97
N ILE A 17 4.95 -15.37 -4.89
CA ILE A 17 6.32 -15.84 -4.88
C ILE A 17 7.20 -14.61 -5.10
N ASN A 18 8.34 -14.54 -4.40
CA ASN A 18 9.25 -13.42 -4.56
C ASN A 18 9.86 -13.46 -5.99
N GLU A 19 10.42 -12.35 -6.49
CA GLU A 19 10.93 -12.29 -7.87
C GLU A 19 12.09 -13.27 -8.12
N ASN A 20 12.92 -13.56 -7.11
CA ASN A 20 14.06 -14.46 -7.24
C ASN A 20 13.61 -15.92 -7.36
N ASP A 21 12.83 -16.40 -6.39
CA ASP A 21 12.22 -17.73 -6.39
C ASP A 21 11.33 -17.92 -7.62
N SER A 22 10.67 -16.85 -8.09
CA SER A 22 9.84 -16.89 -9.28
C SER A 22 10.64 -17.16 -10.54
N LEU A 23 11.88 -16.66 -10.64
CA LEU A 23 12.73 -16.92 -11.80
C LEU A 23 13.27 -18.34 -11.74
N GLU A 24 13.79 -18.75 -10.58
CA GLU A 24 14.29 -20.12 -10.36
C GLU A 24 13.21 -21.17 -10.64
N LEU A 25 12.00 -20.98 -10.10
CA LEU A 25 10.86 -21.89 -10.35
C LEU A 25 10.39 -21.86 -11.81
N LYS A 26 10.50 -20.73 -12.52
CA LYS A 26 10.14 -20.66 -13.95
C LYS A 26 11.03 -21.59 -14.74
N ASP A 27 12.34 -21.48 -14.52
CA ASP A 27 13.34 -22.25 -15.26
C ASP A 27 13.25 -23.74 -14.93
N GLU A 28 13.08 -24.09 -13.64
CA GLU A 28 12.92 -25.48 -13.19
C GLU A 28 11.66 -26.13 -13.78
N ILE A 29 10.50 -25.47 -13.70
CA ILE A 29 9.25 -26.01 -14.23
C ILE A 29 9.31 -26.14 -15.77
N LEU A 30 9.88 -25.15 -16.46
CA LEU A 30 10.07 -25.22 -17.92
C LEU A 30 10.99 -26.37 -18.32
N SER A 31 12.06 -26.60 -17.58
CA SER A 31 12.97 -27.73 -17.80
C SER A 31 12.24 -29.07 -17.67
N HIS A 32 11.47 -29.25 -16.60
CA HIS A 32 10.68 -30.49 -16.42
C HIS A 32 9.60 -30.69 -17.48
N LEU A 33 8.91 -29.62 -17.90
CA LEU A 33 7.92 -29.71 -18.98
C LEU A 33 8.57 -30.07 -20.32
N SER A 34 9.79 -29.58 -20.57
CA SER A 34 10.56 -29.89 -21.78
C SER A 34 10.99 -31.36 -21.77
N LEU A 35 11.50 -31.87 -20.65
CA LEU A 35 11.82 -33.29 -20.51
C LEU A 35 10.60 -34.19 -20.76
N LEU A 36 9.44 -33.85 -20.18
CA LEU A 36 8.20 -34.58 -20.46
C LEU A 36 7.81 -34.50 -21.95
N LYS A 37 8.01 -33.35 -22.60
CA LYS A 37 7.74 -33.18 -24.03
C LYS A 37 8.59 -34.15 -24.84
N ASP A 38 9.88 -34.21 -24.54
CA ASP A 38 10.84 -35.06 -25.25
C ASP A 38 10.50 -36.54 -25.06
N GLU A 39 10.11 -36.97 -23.86
CA GLU A 39 9.60 -38.33 -23.62
C GLU A 39 8.36 -38.69 -24.46
N TYR A 40 7.49 -37.73 -24.74
CA TYR A 40 6.34 -37.95 -25.63
C TYR A 40 6.72 -37.92 -27.11
N LEU A 41 7.67 -37.08 -27.50
CA LEU A 41 8.22 -37.11 -28.85
C LEU A 41 8.90 -38.45 -29.15
N GLU A 42 9.66 -38.99 -28.20
CA GLU A 42 10.26 -40.33 -28.30
C GLU A 42 9.21 -41.44 -28.43
N LYS A 43 8.04 -41.25 -27.82
CA LYS A 43 6.86 -42.13 -27.98
C LYS A 43 6.08 -41.88 -29.28
N SER A 44 6.65 -41.14 -30.22
CA SER A 44 6.09 -40.83 -31.54
C SER A 44 4.81 -39.99 -31.54
N TYR A 45 4.54 -39.26 -30.45
CA TYR A 45 3.48 -38.24 -30.47
C TYR A 45 3.94 -37.03 -31.28
N ASN A 46 2.98 -36.33 -31.91
CA ASN A 46 3.28 -35.04 -32.53
C ASN A 46 3.55 -33.97 -31.46
N GLU A 47 4.20 -32.87 -31.85
CA GLU A 47 4.64 -31.84 -30.89
C GLU A 47 3.49 -31.21 -30.11
N GLU A 48 2.34 -30.97 -30.76
CA GLU A 48 1.16 -30.38 -30.11
C GLU A 48 0.52 -31.31 -29.06
N GLU A 49 0.47 -32.61 -29.35
CA GLU A 49 0.00 -33.64 -28.43
C GLU A 49 0.99 -33.85 -27.29
N ALA A 50 2.29 -33.86 -27.58
CA ALA A 50 3.35 -33.93 -26.59
C ALA A 50 3.23 -32.79 -25.57
N ILE A 51 3.06 -31.54 -26.02
CA ILE A 51 2.86 -30.37 -25.14
C ILE A 51 1.61 -30.55 -24.26
N LYS A 52 0.48 -30.95 -24.84
CA LYS A 52 -0.77 -31.16 -24.09
C LYS A 52 -0.62 -32.26 -23.03
N LEU A 53 0.01 -33.37 -23.40
CA LEU A 53 0.24 -34.50 -22.51
C LEU A 53 1.21 -34.13 -21.39
N SER A 54 2.29 -33.40 -21.69
CA SER A 54 3.22 -32.87 -20.69
C SER A 54 2.50 -31.98 -19.67
N ILE A 55 1.68 -31.03 -20.10
CA ILE A 55 0.90 -30.17 -19.19
C ILE A 55 -0.07 -31.01 -18.34
N LYS A 56 -0.78 -31.96 -18.96
CA LYS A 56 -1.75 -32.82 -18.27
C LYS A 56 -1.07 -33.68 -17.21
N ASN A 57 0.09 -34.27 -17.52
CA ASN A 57 0.86 -35.11 -16.62
C ASN A 57 1.56 -34.33 -15.52
N PHE A 58 2.01 -33.10 -15.82
CA PHE A 58 2.57 -32.21 -14.81
C PHE A 58 1.53 -31.86 -13.74
N GLY A 59 0.26 -31.70 -14.15
CA GLY A 59 -0.90 -31.66 -13.27
C GLY A 59 -1.60 -30.31 -13.21
N ASN A 60 -2.47 -30.11 -12.21
CA ASN A 60 -3.29 -28.92 -12.12
C ASN A 60 -2.48 -27.71 -11.60
N SER A 61 -2.37 -26.67 -12.42
CA SER A 61 -1.61 -25.46 -12.10
C SER A 61 -1.99 -24.82 -10.76
N ASN A 62 -3.27 -24.87 -10.37
CA ASN A 62 -3.76 -24.33 -9.09
C ASN A 62 -3.33 -25.13 -7.88
N LEU A 63 -3.38 -26.45 -7.96
CA LEU A 63 -2.93 -27.31 -6.86
C LEU A 63 -1.41 -27.20 -6.68
N ILE A 64 -0.66 -27.29 -7.79
CA ILE A 64 0.80 -27.26 -7.79
C ILE A 64 1.30 -25.95 -7.17
N GLY A 65 0.87 -24.79 -7.67
CA GLY A 65 1.45 -23.57 -7.09
C GLY A 65 0.88 -23.18 -5.73
N ASN A 66 -0.26 -23.71 -5.28
CA ASN A 66 -0.65 -23.59 -3.87
C ASN A 66 0.30 -24.39 -2.95
N ASN A 67 0.73 -25.58 -3.38
CA ASN A 67 1.70 -26.39 -2.65
C ASN A 67 3.13 -25.81 -2.73
N LEU A 68 3.56 -25.34 -3.92
CA LEU A 68 4.85 -24.64 -4.05
C LEU A 68 4.87 -23.44 -3.12
N LYS A 69 3.78 -22.67 -3.08
CA LYS A 69 3.61 -21.59 -2.11
C LYS A 69 3.88 -22.16 -0.70
N SER A 70 3.12 -23.10 -0.17
CA SER A 70 3.30 -23.56 1.23
C SER A 70 4.72 -24.02 1.59
N ASN A 71 5.50 -24.51 0.61
CA ASN A 71 6.73 -25.24 0.87
C ASN A 71 8.00 -24.49 0.44
N LEU A 72 7.90 -23.25 -0.04
CA LEU A 72 9.07 -22.46 -0.43
C LEU A 72 10.04 -22.25 0.75
N PRO A 73 11.33 -22.62 0.61
CA PRO A 73 12.32 -22.53 1.68
C PRO A 73 12.56 -21.07 2.11
N SER A 74 12.43 -20.13 1.18
CA SER A 74 12.53 -18.69 1.45
C SER A 74 11.37 -18.14 2.30
N LYS A 75 10.28 -18.91 2.47
CA LYS A 75 9.00 -18.45 3.02
C LYS A 75 8.46 -17.20 2.31
N ASN A 76 8.71 -17.08 1.01
CA ASN A 76 8.42 -15.93 0.14
C ASN A 76 9.14 -14.63 0.57
N LYS A 77 10.17 -14.70 1.42
CA LYS A 77 10.93 -13.51 1.83
C LYS A 77 11.99 -13.17 0.81
N TYR A 78 12.26 -11.88 0.65
CA TYR A 78 13.33 -11.38 -0.19
C TYR A 78 14.67 -11.43 0.56
N TYR A 79 15.75 -11.71 -0.16
CA TYR A 79 17.11 -11.52 0.36
C TYR A 79 17.47 -10.02 0.44
N LYS A 80 17.02 -9.23 -0.54
CA LYS A 80 17.24 -7.79 -0.62
C LYS A 80 15.95 -7.09 -1.04
N PHE A 81 15.73 -5.89 -0.54
CA PHE A 81 14.58 -5.09 -0.91
C PHE A 81 14.80 -4.41 -2.27
N ASN A 82 13.98 -4.77 -3.26
CA ASN A 82 14.03 -4.16 -4.59
C ASN A 82 13.52 -2.72 -4.57
N PHE A 83 13.99 -1.90 -5.52
CA PHE A 83 13.64 -0.49 -5.63
C PHE A 83 12.11 -0.27 -5.76
N LYS A 84 11.43 -1.13 -6.53
CA LYS A 84 9.96 -1.16 -6.64
C LYS A 84 9.27 -1.34 -5.29
N ASN A 85 9.79 -2.22 -4.43
CA ASN A 85 9.28 -2.44 -3.07
C ASN A 85 9.54 -1.23 -2.14
N MET A 86 10.68 -0.54 -2.31
CA MET A 86 10.98 0.71 -1.61
C MET A 86 9.98 1.80 -1.96
N ILE A 87 9.78 2.08 -3.25
CA ILE A 87 8.80 3.07 -3.71
C ILE A 87 7.41 2.75 -3.14
N LYS A 88 7.00 1.48 -3.23
CA LYS A 88 5.72 1.01 -2.73
C LYS A 88 5.54 1.26 -1.23
N LEU A 89 6.58 0.99 -0.43
CA LEU A 89 6.56 1.30 0.99
C LEU A 89 6.45 2.81 1.25
N ILE A 90 7.25 3.62 0.55
CA ILE A 90 7.26 5.08 0.71
C ILE A 90 5.88 5.66 0.36
N CYS A 91 5.25 5.24 -0.74
CA CYS A 91 3.90 5.65 -1.09
C CYS A 91 2.87 5.29 -0.01
N ASN A 92 2.95 4.07 0.54
CA ASN A 92 2.07 3.65 1.64
C ASN A 92 2.31 4.48 2.91
N MET A 93 3.55 4.85 3.23
CA MET A 93 3.87 5.72 4.35
C MET A 93 3.32 7.14 4.17
N ILE A 94 3.43 7.72 2.96
CA ILE A 94 2.86 9.04 2.65
C ILE A 94 1.33 8.99 2.77
N LEU A 95 0.70 7.93 2.27
CA LEU A 95 -0.73 7.74 2.41
C LEU A 95 -1.13 7.64 3.89
N LEU A 96 -0.43 6.81 4.66
CA LEU A 96 -0.67 6.67 6.09
C LEU A 96 -0.51 8.01 6.82
N TYR A 97 0.48 8.81 6.45
CA TYR A 97 0.66 10.17 6.96
C TYR A 97 -0.56 11.05 6.68
N LEU A 98 -1.04 11.10 5.43
CA LEU A 98 -2.23 11.91 5.06
C LEU A 98 -3.48 11.48 5.84
N ILE A 99 -3.69 10.17 5.99
CA ILE A 99 -4.78 9.61 6.78
C ILE A 99 -4.68 10.05 8.24
N LEU A 100 -3.50 9.95 8.84
CA LEU A 100 -3.27 10.38 10.22
C LEU A 100 -3.50 11.88 10.37
N VAL A 101 -3.02 12.71 9.44
CA VAL A 101 -3.26 14.17 9.45
C VAL A 101 -4.77 14.45 9.43
N PHE A 102 -5.50 13.78 8.55
CA PHE A 102 -6.95 13.94 8.43
C PHE A 102 -7.67 13.51 9.72
N PHE A 103 -7.31 12.37 10.31
CA PHE A 103 -7.87 11.91 11.58
C PHE A 103 -7.59 12.87 12.72
N PHE A 104 -6.36 13.38 12.83
CA PHE A 104 -5.99 14.36 13.86
C PHE A 104 -6.77 15.67 13.70
N ALA A 105 -6.96 16.13 12.46
CA ALA A 105 -7.73 17.33 12.16
C ALA A 105 -9.23 17.16 12.48
N CYS A 106 -9.81 16.00 12.15
CA CYS A 106 -11.26 15.76 12.29
C CYS A 106 -11.69 15.32 13.69
N ILE A 107 -10.99 14.38 14.32
CA ILE A 107 -11.44 13.73 15.56
C ILE A 107 -10.99 14.51 16.79
N ILE A 108 -9.74 14.94 16.81
CA ILE A 108 -9.13 15.41 18.05
C ILE A 108 -9.38 16.92 18.23
N SER A 109 -9.82 17.62 17.17
CA SER A 109 -10.00 19.09 17.11
C SER A 109 -8.83 19.89 17.73
N LYS A 110 -7.67 19.25 17.88
CA LYS A 110 -6.47 19.85 18.45
C LYS A 110 -5.66 20.43 17.32
N ASN A 111 -5.00 21.53 17.64
CA ASN A 111 -4.07 22.18 16.74
C ASN A 111 -3.03 21.16 16.25
N ILE A 112 -2.84 21.10 14.92
CA ILE A 112 -1.83 20.29 14.24
C ILE A 112 -0.42 20.62 14.78
N ASN A 113 -0.27 21.79 15.40
CA ASN A 113 0.95 22.23 16.11
C ASN A 113 1.13 21.62 17.51
N SER A 114 0.30 20.67 17.93
CA SER A 114 0.49 20.01 19.23
C SER A 114 1.76 19.15 19.22
N LYS A 115 2.54 19.20 20.31
CA LYS A 115 3.75 18.36 20.49
C LYS A 115 3.47 16.86 20.29
N TYR A 116 2.24 16.42 20.57
CA TYR A 116 1.79 15.06 20.34
C TYR A 116 1.78 14.67 18.86
N PHE A 117 1.31 15.55 17.97
CA PHE A 117 1.30 15.29 16.53
C PHE A 117 2.71 15.07 15.98
N SER A 118 3.67 15.89 16.44
CA SER A 118 5.08 15.77 16.04
C SER A 118 5.79 14.51 16.54
N ILE A 119 5.24 13.80 17.52
CA ILE A 119 5.83 12.57 18.09
C ILE A 119 5.08 11.33 17.58
N VAL A 120 3.76 11.33 17.66
CA VAL A 120 2.90 10.17 17.34
C VAL A 120 2.99 9.80 15.86
N ILE A 121 3.02 10.78 14.96
CA ILE A 121 3.08 10.49 13.52
C ILE A 121 4.41 9.82 13.13
N PRO A 122 5.58 10.37 13.49
CA PRO A 122 6.85 9.69 13.28
C PRO A 122 6.88 8.27 13.88
N PHE A 123 6.32 8.07 15.06
CA PHE A 123 6.23 6.75 15.69
C PHE A 123 5.45 5.75 14.85
N ILE A 124 4.23 6.10 14.42
CA ILE A 124 3.39 5.21 13.61
C ILE A 124 4.04 4.89 12.26
N LEU A 125 4.61 5.89 11.59
CA LEU A 125 5.29 5.70 10.30
C LEU A 125 6.51 4.78 10.42
N THR A 126 7.32 4.94 11.45
CA THR A 126 8.53 4.13 11.66
C THR A 126 8.19 2.70 12.10
N ILE A 127 7.12 2.49 12.89
CA ILE A 127 6.61 1.14 13.18
C ILE A 127 6.10 0.47 11.91
N PHE A 128 5.36 1.20 11.08
CA PHE A 128 4.82 0.66 9.84
C PHE A 128 5.94 0.18 8.90
N SER A 129 6.98 0.99 8.71
CA SER A 129 8.14 0.60 7.89
C SER A 129 8.93 -0.56 8.50
N PHE A 130 9.13 -0.57 9.81
CA PHE A 130 9.75 -1.66 10.55
C PHE A 130 9.02 -3.00 10.33
N LEU A 131 7.70 -3.02 10.51
CA LEU A 131 6.89 -4.23 10.34
C LEU A 131 6.91 -4.69 8.88
N TYR A 132 6.67 -3.77 7.93
CA TYR A 132 6.61 -4.10 6.52
C TYR A 132 7.93 -4.71 6.01
N ILE A 133 9.07 -4.15 6.42
CA ILE A 133 10.39 -4.62 5.99
C ILE A 133 10.74 -5.95 6.63
N ASN A 134 10.54 -6.13 7.94
CA ASN A 134 10.93 -7.37 8.64
C ASN A 134 10.02 -8.57 8.31
N ILE A 135 8.77 -8.33 7.92
CA ILE A 135 7.91 -9.39 7.35
C ILE A 135 8.46 -9.83 5.99
N LYS A 136 8.95 -8.89 5.17
CA LYS A 136 9.37 -9.16 3.79
C LYS A 136 10.81 -9.64 3.62
N ILE A 137 11.72 -9.27 4.50
CA ILE A 137 13.16 -9.54 4.35
C ILE A 137 13.63 -10.51 5.43
N ASN A 138 14.46 -11.48 5.04
CA ASN A 138 15.10 -12.38 6.01
C ASN A 138 16.47 -11.87 6.48
N ASN A 139 17.24 -11.23 5.60
CA ASN A 139 18.58 -10.75 5.91
C ASN A 139 18.55 -9.44 6.74
N THR A 140 19.00 -9.53 7.99
CA THR A 140 19.07 -8.42 8.97
C THR A 140 19.81 -7.19 8.43
N LYS A 141 20.98 -7.37 7.80
CA LYS A 141 21.79 -6.26 7.29
C LYS A 141 21.04 -5.50 6.20
N SER A 142 20.37 -6.23 5.31
CA SER A 142 19.57 -5.63 4.24
C SER A 142 18.29 -4.97 4.76
N ALA A 143 17.67 -5.54 5.81
CA ALA A 143 16.49 -4.96 6.47
C ALA A 143 16.84 -3.63 7.13
N ILE A 144 17.93 -3.57 7.90
CA ILE A 144 18.41 -2.33 8.54
C ILE A 144 18.69 -1.26 7.49
N LYS A 145 19.42 -1.60 6.42
CA LYS A 145 19.69 -0.65 5.33
C LYS A 145 18.39 -0.13 4.69
N SER A 146 17.42 -1.01 4.48
CA SER A 146 16.13 -0.65 3.88
C SER A 146 15.29 0.23 4.80
N ILE A 147 15.28 -0.03 6.10
CA ILE A 147 14.57 0.78 7.11
C ILE A 147 15.12 2.20 7.11
N ILE A 148 16.45 2.35 7.16
CA ILE A 148 17.12 3.66 7.13
C ILE A 148 16.74 4.43 5.87
N ILE A 149 16.90 3.81 4.70
CA ILE A 149 16.62 4.46 3.40
C ILE A 149 15.15 4.86 3.30
N CYS A 150 14.21 3.95 3.60
CA CYS A 150 12.77 4.22 3.45
C CYS A 150 12.29 5.28 4.45
N ASN A 151 12.80 5.26 5.68
CA ASN A 151 12.44 6.26 6.67
C ASN A 151 12.99 7.64 6.27
N ILE A 152 14.28 7.76 5.96
CA ILE A 152 14.87 9.06 5.57
C ILE A 152 14.17 9.63 4.33
N SER A 153 13.98 8.82 3.28
CA SER A 153 13.30 9.26 2.06
C SER A 153 11.86 9.67 2.31
N SER A 154 11.08 8.90 3.05
CA SER A 154 9.69 9.25 3.38
C SER A 154 9.61 10.54 4.21
N PHE A 155 10.51 10.75 5.17
CA PHE A 155 10.57 12.01 5.93
C PHE A 155 10.80 13.21 5.01
N ILE A 156 11.80 13.13 4.12
CA ILE A 156 12.11 14.21 3.17
C ILE A 156 10.89 14.50 2.28
N ILE A 157 10.29 13.46 1.69
CA ILE A 157 9.14 13.62 0.78
C ILE A 157 7.93 14.22 1.50
N ILE A 158 7.61 13.75 2.72
CA ILE A 158 6.50 14.28 3.50
C ILE A 158 6.71 15.77 3.82
N LYS A 159 7.96 16.18 4.12
CA LYS A 159 8.25 17.58 4.42
C LYS A 159 8.12 18.46 3.19
N LEU A 160 8.65 18.03 2.05
CA LEU A 160 8.48 18.72 0.77
C LEU A 160 7.00 18.83 0.38
N LEU A 161 6.21 17.77 0.59
CA LEU A 161 4.78 17.78 0.34
C LEU A 161 4.06 18.80 1.24
N SER A 162 4.37 18.81 2.54
CA SER A 162 3.74 19.74 3.49
C SER A 162 4.03 21.21 3.17
N THR A 163 5.26 21.53 2.74
CA THR A 163 5.65 22.88 2.37
C THR A 163 5.02 23.30 1.05
N PHE A 164 4.87 22.37 0.11
CA PHE A 164 4.16 22.60 -1.14
C PHE A 164 2.67 22.88 -0.92
N ILE A 165 2.01 22.12 -0.04
CA ILE A 165 0.60 22.36 0.33
C ILE A 165 0.44 23.74 0.99
N LEU A 166 1.37 24.12 1.88
CA LEU A 166 1.36 25.44 2.50
C LEU A 166 1.53 26.56 1.45
N PHE A 167 2.44 26.39 0.49
CA PHE A 167 2.64 27.34 -0.61
C PHE A 167 1.33 27.55 -1.39
N ILE A 168 0.66 26.47 -1.80
CA ILE A 168 -0.63 26.55 -2.48
C ILE A 168 -1.68 27.26 -1.62
N ALA A 169 -1.76 26.93 -0.34
CA ALA A 169 -2.73 27.55 0.57
C ALA A 169 -2.50 29.06 0.69
N VAL A 170 -1.25 29.51 0.78
CA VAL A 170 -0.92 30.94 0.85
C VAL A 170 -1.24 31.65 -0.47
N VAL A 171 -1.00 31.01 -1.62
CA VAL A 171 -1.31 31.60 -2.94
C VAL A 171 -2.84 31.73 -3.13
N LEU A 172 -3.62 30.75 -2.68
CA LEU A 172 -5.08 30.75 -2.88
C LEU A 172 -5.84 31.60 -1.86
N PHE A 173 -5.41 31.61 -0.60
CA PHE A 173 -6.14 32.23 0.51
C PHE A 173 -5.47 33.49 1.07
N GLY A 174 -4.33 33.88 0.51
CA GLY A 174 -3.49 34.96 1.02
C GLY A 174 -2.58 34.51 2.16
N SER A 175 -1.53 35.29 2.40
CA SER A 175 -0.61 35.03 3.51
C SER A 175 -1.26 35.42 4.84
N PRO A 176 -1.41 34.47 5.79
CA PRO A 176 -1.77 34.84 7.16
C PRO A 176 -0.59 35.50 7.89
N PHE A 177 0.60 35.53 7.28
CA PHE A 177 1.83 36.05 7.88
C PHE A 177 2.12 37.47 7.39
N ASN A 178 2.46 38.37 8.31
CA ASN A 178 2.94 39.74 8.04
C ASN A 178 4.34 39.81 7.40
N ARG A 179 4.95 38.66 7.05
CA ARG A 179 6.31 38.57 6.47
C ARG A 179 6.23 38.17 5.01
N SER A 180 7.32 38.43 4.26
CA SER A 180 7.41 37.98 2.88
C SER A 180 7.20 36.46 2.77
N LEU A 181 6.48 36.06 1.72
CA LEU A 181 6.06 34.68 1.47
C LEU A 181 7.24 33.70 1.59
N LEU A 182 8.37 34.05 1.01
CA LEU A 182 9.58 33.24 0.98
C LEU A 182 10.14 33.00 2.39
N TRP A 183 10.17 34.04 3.24
CA TRP A 183 10.57 33.92 4.65
C TRP A 183 9.59 33.09 5.47
N SER A 184 8.28 33.21 5.21
CA SER A 184 7.27 32.42 5.90
C SER A 184 7.43 30.91 5.61
N LEU A 185 7.63 30.55 4.33
CA LEU A 185 7.83 29.15 3.91
C LEU A 185 9.14 28.59 4.43
N PHE A 186 10.21 29.38 4.38
CA PHE A 186 11.51 28.96 4.89
C PHE A 186 11.51 28.75 6.41
N SER A 187 10.91 29.69 7.16
CA SER A 187 10.77 29.56 8.61
C SER A 187 9.89 28.36 9.01
N TYR A 188 8.80 28.13 8.28
CA TYR A 188 7.95 26.95 8.46
C TYR A 188 8.73 25.65 8.21
N LEU A 189 9.47 25.58 7.11
CA LEU A 189 10.27 24.42 6.74
C LEU A 189 11.32 24.11 7.81
N ILE A 190 12.06 25.11 8.27
CA ILE A 190 13.08 24.95 9.33
C ILE A 190 12.44 24.46 10.63
N ILE A 191 11.42 25.16 11.13
CA ILE A 191 10.79 24.84 12.42
C ILE A 191 10.21 23.43 12.39
N HIS A 192 9.47 23.08 11.34
CA HIS A 192 8.85 21.76 11.24
C HIS A 192 9.85 20.64 10.96
N ILE A 193 10.97 20.90 10.28
CA ILE A 193 12.06 19.93 10.18
C ILE A 193 12.60 19.67 11.58
N PHE A 194 13.06 20.70 12.31
CA PHE A 194 13.70 20.51 13.61
C PHE A 194 12.80 19.78 14.62
N ILE A 195 11.53 20.19 14.74
CA ILE A 195 10.61 19.62 15.73
C ILE A 195 10.33 18.13 15.48
N SER A 196 10.20 17.72 14.21
CA SER A 196 9.83 16.33 13.88
C SER A 196 11.01 15.45 13.49
N PHE A 197 12.18 16.03 13.23
CA PHE A 197 13.39 15.30 12.89
C PHE A 197 13.88 14.46 14.08
N MET A 198 13.95 15.03 15.28
CA MET A 198 14.45 14.31 16.46
C MET A 198 13.62 13.07 16.80
N PRO A 199 12.27 13.14 16.90
CA PRO A 199 11.45 11.94 17.07
C PRO A 199 11.63 10.91 15.95
N PHE A 200 11.75 11.37 14.71
CA PHE A 200 11.92 10.47 13.58
C PHE A 200 13.24 9.69 13.66
N VAL A 201 14.34 10.37 13.98
CA VAL A 201 15.66 9.76 14.19
C VAL A 201 15.62 8.79 15.37
N THR A 202 15.08 9.18 16.52
CA THR A 202 15.04 8.29 17.70
C THR A 202 14.24 7.02 17.43
N PHE A 203 13.08 7.11 16.77
CA PHE A 203 12.30 5.92 16.41
C PHE A 203 12.95 5.09 15.32
N THR A 204 13.68 5.69 14.37
CA THR A 204 14.48 4.91 13.41
C THR A 204 15.56 4.10 14.11
N ILE A 205 16.30 4.70 15.05
CA ILE A 205 17.34 4.00 15.83
C ILE A 205 16.70 2.86 16.64
N SER A 206 15.57 3.14 17.29
CA SER A 206 14.79 2.11 18.00
C SER A 206 14.41 0.95 17.07
N SER A 207 13.86 1.23 15.88
CA SER A 207 13.49 0.21 14.91
C SER A 207 14.68 -0.64 14.42
N ILE A 208 15.88 -0.06 14.35
CA ILE A 208 17.12 -0.78 14.00
C ILE A 208 17.51 -1.74 15.13
N ILE A 209 17.46 -1.28 16.38
CA ILE A 209 17.75 -2.11 17.56
C ILE A 209 16.76 -3.28 17.61
N PHE A 210 15.46 -3.00 17.49
CA PHE A 210 14.43 -4.03 17.43
C PHE A 210 14.63 -4.99 16.25
N THR A 211 15.08 -4.51 15.09
CA THR A 211 15.36 -5.39 13.95
C THR A 211 16.50 -6.36 14.27
N LYS A 212 17.56 -5.91 14.93
CA LYS A 212 18.65 -6.81 15.34
C LYS A 212 18.20 -7.87 16.34
N LEU A 213 17.36 -7.49 17.31
CA LEU A 213 16.89 -8.39 18.38
C LEU A 213 15.81 -9.36 17.89
N SER A 214 14.80 -8.85 17.18
CA SER A 214 13.57 -9.60 16.89
C SER A 214 13.60 -10.36 15.57
N ASN A 215 14.46 -10.00 14.60
CA ASN A 215 14.36 -10.56 13.25
C ASN A 215 14.62 -12.09 13.22
N LYS A 216 15.58 -12.57 14.02
CA LYS A 216 15.91 -14.00 14.09
C LYS A 216 14.88 -14.82 14.87
N ILE A 217 14.20 -14.24 15.85
CA ILE A 217 13.30 -14.95 16.78
C ILE A 217 11.85 -14.95 16.29
N ILE A 218 11.34 -13.77 15.93
CA ILE A 218 9.93 -13.54 15.62
C ILE A 218 9.73 -13.62 14.11
N PHE A 219 10.47 -12.80 13.36
CA PHE A 219 10.19 -12.63 11.94
C PHE A 219 10.65 -13.81 11.09
N SER A 220 11.69 -14.56 11.48
CA SER A 220 12.13 -15.78 10.78
C SER A 220 11.04 -16.86 10.68
N LYS A 221 10.07 -16.85 11.60
CA LYS A 221 8.92 -17.75 11.61
C LYS A 221 7.77 -17.23 10.76
N ILE A 222 7.65 -15.91 10.63
CA ILE A 222 6.57 -15.26 9.89
C ILE A 222 6.82 -15.40 8.40
N ARG A 223 5.79 -15.85 7.70
CA ARG A 223 5.78 -15.94 6.25
C ARG A 223 5.46 -14.59 5.62
N ASN A 224 6.10 -14.25 4.51
CA ASN A 224 5.75 -13.02 3.79
C ASN A 224 4.34 -13.16 3.20
N ILE A 225 3.43 -12.31 3.68
CA ILE A 225 2.04 -12.26 3.22
C ILE A 225 2.03 -11.55 1.87
N TYR A 226 1.25 -12.09 0.93
CA TYR A 226 1.15 -11.72 -0.48
C TYR A 226 1.24 -10.20 -0.74
N GLU A 227 1.87 -9.84 -1.86
CA GLU A 227 1.82 -8.48 -2.39
C GLU A 227 0.39 -8.06 -2.71
N THR A 228 -0.31 -7.45 -1.74
CA THR A 228 -1.46 -6.63 -2.06
C THR A 228 -1.03 -5.60 -3.12
N LYS A 229 -1.73 -5.55 -4.26
CA LYS A 229 -1.41 -4.55 -5.29
C LYS A 229 -1.46 -3.19 -4.61
N LEU A 230 -0.39 -2.39 -4.71
CA LEU A 230 -0.31 -1.06 -4.11
C LEU A 230 -1.58 -0.26 -4.40
N THR A 231 -2.08 -0.37 -5.64
CA THR A 231 -3.33 0.23 -6.09
C THR A 231 -4.53 -0.21 -5.26
N SER A 232 -4.71 -1.50 -4.96
CA SER A 232 -5.83 -1.96 -4.12
C SER A 232 -5.76 -1.44 -2.69
N VAL A 233 -4.55 -1.33 -2.12
CA VAL A 233 -4.36 -0.77 -0.77
C VAL A 233 -4.65 0.72 -0.77
N LEU A 234 -4.11 1.47 -1.74
CA LEU A 234 -4.37 2.89 -1.94
C LEU A 234 -5.86 3.17 -2.14
N PHE A 235 -6.53 2.41 -3.02
CA PHE A 235 -7.97 2.55 -3.26
C PHE A 235 -8.78 2.23 -2.01
N PHE A 236 -8.39 1.22 -1.22
CA PHE A 236 -9.08 0.87 0.01
C PHE A 236 -9.01 2.00 1.03
N PHE A 237 -7.81 2.53 1.26
CA PHE A 237 -7.65 3.65 2.17
C PHE A 237 -8.29 4.94 1.67
N LEU A 238 -8.19 5.25 0.38
CA LEU A 238 -8.89 6.37 -0.24
C LEU A 238 -10.41 6.23 -0.04
N SER A 239 -10.94 5.01 -0.20
CA SER A 239 -12.36 4.73 0.03
C SER A 239 -12.78 5.03 1.47
N ILE A 240 -11.96 4.68 2.46
CA ILE A 240 -12.21 4.98 3.88
C ILE A 240 -12.14 6.48 4.14
N VAL A 241 -11.13 7.19 3.63
CA VAL A 241 -10.99 8.65 3.80
C VAL A 241 -12.20 9.37 3.20
N LEU A 242 -12.61 8.99 2.00
CA LEU A 242 -13.81 9.52 1.35
C LEU A 242 -15.08 9.20 2.14
N LEU A 243 -15.19 8.00 2.72
CA LEU A 243 -16.32 7.61 3.56
C LEU A 243 -16.40 8.48 4.81
N ILE A 244 -15.28 8.69 5.50
CA ILE A 244 -15.23 9.55 6.70
C ILE A 244 -15.52 11.01 6.32
N SER A 245 -14.96 11.51 5.22
CA SER A 245 -15.26 12.85 4.71
C SER A 245 -16.74 13.03 4.39
N PHE A 246 -17.36 12.03 3.75
CA PHE A 246 -18.81 11.99 3.51
C PHE A 246 -19.60 11.97 4.83
N TYR A 247 -19.13 11.21 5.83
CA TYR A 247 -19.78 11.17 7.14
C TYR A 247 -19.63 12.47 7.94
N MET A 248 -18.56 13.23 7.74
CA MET A 248 -18.33 14.56 8.35
C MET A 248 -19.13 15.69 7.67
N LEU A 249 -19.59 15.49 6.43
CA LEU A 249 -20.46 16.43 5.72
C LEU A 249 -21.93 16.27 6.17
N PRO A 250 -22.69 17.35 6.46
CA PRO A 250 -22.32 18.76 6.65
C PRO A 250 -22.39 19.20 8.14
N ASN A 251 -22.57 18.26 9.07
CA ASN A 251 -23.02 18.54 10.44
C ASN A 251 -21.98 19.17 11.38
N SER A 252 -20.67 19.08 11.10
CA SER A 252 -19.63 19.53 12.04
C SER A 252 -18.51 20.40 11.47
N ASN A 253 -18.32 20.44 10.15
CA ASN A 253 -17.16 21.11 9.54
C ASN A 253 -17.55 22.32 8.67
N LEU A 254 -17.38 23.52 9.23
CA LEU A 254 -17.64 24.81 8.56
C LEU A 254 -16.85 24.99 7.25
N ILE A 255 -15.62 24.47 7.19
CA ILE A 255 -14.76 24.54 5.99
C ILE A 255 -15.36 23.74 4.84
N LEU A 256 -15.80 22.51 5.11
CA LEU A 256 -16.43 21.64 4.12
C LEU A 256 -17.77 22.22 3.66
N LYS A 257 -18.55 22.82 4.56
CA LYS A 257 -19.76 23.58 4.21
C LYS A 257 -19.44 24.75 3.28
N GLY A 258 -18.36 25.50 3.55
CA GLY A 258 -17.89 26.60 2.70
C GLY A 258 -17.46 26.15 1.30
N ILE A 259 -16.70 25.06 1.20
CA ILE A 259 -16.30 24.47 -0.10
C ILE A 259 -17.54 24.06 -0.90
N LEU A 260 -18.51 23.43 -0.25
CA LEU A 260 -19.75 23.00 -0.89
C LEU A 260 -20.64 24.17 -1.33
N MET A 261 -20.71 25.25 -0.54
CA MET A 261 -21.38 26.49 -0.92
C MET A 261 -20.72 27.14 -2.13
N ASN A 262 -19.38 27.16 -2.19
CA ASN A 262 -18.64 27.68 -3.34
C ASN A 262 -18.81 26.81 -4.60
N LEU A 263 -18.82 25.48 -4.46
CA LEU A 263 -18.99 24.56 -5.59
C LEU A 263 -20.41 24.57 -6.16
N THR A 264 -21.42 24.69 -5.29
CA THR A 264 -22.84 24.66 -5.71
C THR A 264 -23.40 26.04 -5.98
N ASN A 265 -22.63 27.11 -5.72
CA ASN A 265 -23.04 28.50 -5.82
C ASN A 265 -24.38 28.80 -5.11
N SER A 266 -24.68 28.05 -4.05
CA SER A 266 -25.97 28.08 -3.36
C SER A 266 -25.79 28.08 -1.84
N LYS A 267 -26.66 28.81 -1.12
CA LYS A 267 -26.72 28.75 0.34
C LYS A 267 -27.33 27.42 0.75
N ILE A 268 -26.64 26.66 1.61
CA ILE A 268 -27.12 25.37 2.11
C ILE A 268 -28.11 25.62 3.25
N ILE A 269 -29.40 25.37 2.98
CA ILE A 269 -30.53 25.60 3.91
C ILE A 269 -30.91 24.28 4.60
N GLN A 270 -31.01 23.20 3.83
CA GLN A 270 -31.37 21.88 4.33
C GLN A 270 -30.47 20.81 3.69
N PHE A 271 -30.20 19.76 4.47
CA PHE A 271 -29.49 18.58 4.01
C PHE A 271 -30.20 17.33 4.49
N HIS A 272 -30.37 16.38 3.58
CA HIS A 272 -30.80 15.03 3.92
C HIS A 272 -29.69 14.06 3.57
N LYS A 273 -29.33 13.20 4.51
CA LYS A 273 -28.21 12.27 4.33
C LYS A 273 -28.65 10.85 4.59
N ASN A 274 -28.20 9.95 3.73
CA ASN A 274 -28.27 8.51 3.93
C ASN A 274 -26.89 7.88 3.63
N ILE A 275 -26.74 6.59 3.83
CA ILE A 275 -25.49 5.83 3.61
C ILE A 275 -25.00 5.98 2.16
N LEU A 276 -25.93 6.03 1.20
CA LEU A 276 -25.64 6.02 -0.24
C LEU A 276 -25.40 7.41 -0.84
N TYR A 277 -26.08 8.44 -0.35
CA TYR A 277 -26.05 9.77 -0.95
C TYR A 277 -26.43 10.87 0.05
N LEU A 278 -26.02 12.09 -0.28
CA LEU A 278 -26.33 13.31 0.43
C LEU A 278 -27.10 14.23 -0.52
N VAL A 279 -28.27 14.69 -0.10
CA VAL A 279 -29.10 15.66 -0.83
C VAL A 279 -28.93 17.03 -0.20
N VAL A 280 -28.52 18.01 -0.99
CA VAL A 280 -28.41 19.42 -0.60
C VAL A 280 -29.54 20.19 -1.24
N ASN A 281 -30.30 20.94 -0.44
CA ASN A 281 -31.39 21.82 -0.88
C ASN A 281 -32.38 21.12 -1.85
N GLU A 282 -32.66 19.83 -1.61
CA GLU A 282 -33.57 18.99 -2.41
C GLU A 282 -33.23 18.81 -3.90
N ASN A 283 -32.20 19.51 -4.42
CA ASN A 283 -31.89 19.56 -5.85
C ASN A 283 -30.54 18.94 -6.21
N ILE A 284 -29.59 18.86 -5.28
CA ILE A 284 -28.23 18.40 -5.56
C ILE A 284 -27.96 17.10 -4.81
N LEU A 285 -27.79 16.00 -5.57
CA LEU A 285 -27.49 14.68 -5.05
C LEU A 285 -25.99 14.39 -5.19
N ILE A 286 -25.33 14.19 -4.05
CA ILE A 286 -23.90 13.85 -3.97
C ILE A 286 -23.79 12.39 -3.52
N PRO A 287 -23.34 11.48 -4.40
CA PRO A 287 -23.18 10.08 -4.04
C PRO A 287 -22.01 9.88 -3.06
N ASN A 288 -22.09 8.84 -2.22
CA ASN A 288 -21.02 8.43 -1.33
C ASN A 288 -19.93 7.69 -2.13
N ILE A 289 -19.04 8.46 -2.77
CA ILE A 289 -17.95 7.95 -3.62
C ILE A 289 -17.04 6.98 -2.84
N GLY A 290 -16.84 7.21 -1.54
CA GLY A 290 -16.07 6.31 -0.68
C GLY A 290 -16.69 4.91 -0.60
N LEU A 291 -18.01 4.84 -0.41
CA LEU A 291 -18.74 3.57 -0.35
C LEU A 291 -18.70 2.83 -1.70
N ILE A 292 -18.82 3.56 -2.81
CA ILE A 292 -18.75 3.00 -4.17
C ILE A 292 -17.38 2.34 -4.41
N PHE A 293 -16.29 3.02 -4.05
CA PHE A 293 -14.95 2.43 -4.16
C PHE A 293 -14.76 1.22 -3.25
N LEU A 294 -15.31 1.26 -2.03
CA LEU A 294 -15.25 0.12 -1.10
C LEU A 294 -15.97 -1.10 -1.68
N LEU A 295 -17.18 -0.93 -2.22
CA LEU A 295 -17.96 -1.98 -2.87
C LEU A 295 -17.22 -2.59 -4.06
N PHE A 296 -16.63 -1.76 -4.91
CA PHE A 296 -15.81 -2.23 -6.04
C PHE A 296 -14.64 -3.10 -5.59
N LEU A 297 -13.95 -2.72 -4.51
CA LEU A 297 -12.85 -3.50 -3.93
C LEU A 297 -13.32 -4.83 -3.34
N LEU A 298 -14.49 -4.85 -2.69
CA LEU A 298 -15.10 -6.08 -2.17
C LEU A 298 -15.48 -7.03 -3.31
N ILE A 299 -16.08 -6.54 -4.40
CA ILE A 299 -16.37 -7.34 -5.60
C ILE A 299 -15.10 -7.93 -6.18
N LYS A 300 -14.03 -7.12 -6.30
CA LYS A 300 -12.72 -7.57 -6.79
C LYS A 300 -12.10 -8.64 -5.88
N LEU A 301 -12.25 -8.51 -4.56
CA LEU A 301 -11.84 -9.53 -3.58
C LEU A 301 -12.63 -10.82 -3.79
N PHE A 302 -13.96 -10.75 -3.91
CA PHE A 302 -14.82 -11.90 -4.19
C PHE A 302 -14.45 -12.62 -5.50
N MET A 303 -14.18 -11.87 -6.57
CA MET A 303 -13.74 -12.44 -7.85
C MET A 303 -12.38 -13.15 -7.75
N LEU A 304 -11.48 -12.64 -6.92
CA LEU A 304 -10.20 -13.30 -6.63
C LEU A 304 -10.40 -14.61 -5.87
N ILE A 305 -11.27 -14.61 -4.86
CA ILE A 305 -11.63 -15.81 -4.08
C ILE A 305 -12.25 -16.86 -4.98
N TYR A 306 -13.22 -16.47 -5.81
CA TYR A 306 -13.93 -17.37 -6.71
C TYR A 306 -12.98 -18.05 -7.71
N LYS A 307 -12.07 -17.28 -8.33
CA LYS A 307 -11.16 -17.81 -9.34
C LYS A 307 -10.02 -18.68 -8.77
N LYS A 308 -9.60 -18.45 -7.53
CA LYS A 308 -8.33 -19.00 -6.98
C LYS A 308 -8.48 -19.79 -5.68
N GLY A 309 -9.68 -19.82 -5.11
CA GLY A 309 -9.97 -20.42 -3.81
C GLY A 309 -9.46 -19.57 -2.64
N ILE A 310 -10.06 -19.80 -1.46
CA ILE A 310 -9.76 -19.07 -0.22
C ILE A 310 -8.29 -19.21 0.20
N LYS A 311 -7.67 -20.37 -0.09
CA LYS A 311 -6.25 -20.66 0.19
C LYS A 311 -5.27 -19.72 -0.54
N SER A 312 -5.73 -18.99 -1.55
CA SER A 312 -4.88 -18.02 -2.24
C SER A 312 -4.69 -16.70 -1.47
N ILE A 313 -5.58 -16.39 -0.51
CA ILE A 313 -5.54 -15.16 0.30
C ILE A 313 -4.52 -15.26 1.45
N PHE A 314 -4.42 -16.44 2.06
CA PHE A 314 -3.51 -16.76 3.17
C PHE A 314 -2.18 -17.28 2.61
#